data_AF-A0A7C6TWZ3-F1
#
_entry.id   AF-A0A7C6TWZ3-F1
#
_cell.length_a   1.000
_cell.length_b   1.000
_cell.length_c   1.000
_cell.angle_alpha   90.00
_cell.angle_beta   90.00
_cell.angle_gamma   90.00
#
_symmetry.space_group_name_H-M   'P 1'
#
loop_
_entity.id
_entity.type
_entity.pdbx_description
1 polymer ?
#
loop_
_entity_poly.entity_id
_entity_poly.type
_entity_poly.pdbx_seq_one_letter_code
_entity_poly.pdbx_strand_id
1 'polypeptide(L)'
;ESRVFAACLQAGMEALVEFSPEAVPSRKYVQGGIHEAIMDYEDMVFYGILAEELARRDLHDHDIDGADSELLVRKIEEYLTEFSANGLENISVNGL
;
A
#
# COMPACT_ATOMS: atom_id res chain seq x y z
N GLU A 1 -18.94 -0.04 -5.97
CA GLU A 1 -18.99 0.54 -4.61
C GLU A 1 -19.92 -0.23 -3.66
N SER A 2 -21.24 -0.34 -3.91
CA SER A 2 -22.19 -1.01 -3.00
C SER A 2 -21.76 -2.42 -2.52
N ARG A 3 -21.12 -3.24 -3.37
CA ARG A 3 -20.58 -4.57 -2.96
C ARG A 3 -19.43 -4.49 -1.95
N VAL A 4 -18.56 -3.48 -2.03
CA VAL A 4 -17.44 -3.28 -1.10
C VAL A 4 -17.98 -2.91 0.27
N PHE A 5 -18.89 -1.93 0.33
CA PHE A 5 -19.52 -1.51 1.59
C PHE A 5 -20.43 -2.58 2.19
N ALA A 6 -21.08 -3.41 1.37
CA ALA A 6 -21.79 -4.59 1.85
C ALA A 6 -20.83 -5.61 2.51
N ALA A 7 -19.64 -5.81 1.96
CA ALA A 7 -18.62 -6.67 2.57
C ALA A 7 -18.02 -6.08 3.85
N CYS A 8 -17.90 -4.74 3.95
CA CYS A 8 -17.42 -4.06 5.16
C CYS A 8 -18.25 -4.44 6.39
N LEU A 9 -19.56 -4.60 6.24
CA LEU A 9 -20.45 -5.03 7.32
C LEU A 9 -20.13 -6.44 7.83
N GLN A 10 -19.72 -7.35 6.94
CA GLN A 10 -19.35 -8.72 7.33
C GLN A 10 -17.93 -8.81 7.92
N ALA A 11 -17.08 -7.83 7.61
CA ALA A 11 -15.71 -7.74 8.08
C ALA A 11 -15.55 -6.93 9.39
N GLY A 12 -16.65 -6.51 10.04
CA GLY A 12 -16.60 -5.69 11.25
C GLY A 12 -16.18 -4.23 11.02
N MET A 13 -16.26 -3.74 9.79
CA MET A 13 -15.89 -2.37 9.38
C MET A 13 -17.11 -1.46 9.28
N GLU A 14 -18.01 -1.53 10.27
CA GLU A 14 -19.31 -0.84 10.26
C GLU A 14 -19.17 0.70 10.20
N ALA A 15 -18.06 1.25 10.70
CA ALA A 15 -17.78 2.69 10.67
C ALA A 15 -17.64 3.26 9.24
N LEU A 16 -17.36 2.41 8.25
CA LEU A 16 -17.21 2.80 6.85
C LEU A 16 -18.55 2.86 6.10
N VAL A 17 -19.65 2.44 6.73
CA VAL A 17 -20.94 2.21 6.06
C VAL A 17 -22.06 3.01 6.74
N GLU A 18 -22.91 3.65 5.95
CA GLU A 18 -24.24 4.09 6.35
C GLU A 18 -25.29 3.21 5.67
N PHE A 19 -26.36 2.89 6.40
CA PHE A 19 -27.46 2.08 5.86
C PHE A 19 -28.57 2.99 5.33
N SER A 20 -28.83 2.94 4.03
CA SER A 20 -29.98 3.60 3.39
C SER A 20 -30.27 2.97 2.03
N PRO A 21 -31.50 2.46 1.83
CA PRO A 21 -31.86 1.04 1.56
C PRO A 21 -30.78 0.00 1.19
N GLU A 22 -29.58 0.42 0.79
CA GLU A 22 -28.39 -0.36 0.49
C GLU A 22 -27.21 0.11 1.37
N ALA A 23 -26.11 -0.66 1.37
CA ALA A 23 -24.88 -0.29 2.04
C ALA A 23 -24.14 0.78 1.22
N VAL A 24 -24.07 2.00 1.75
CA VAL A 24 -23.40 3.14 1.12
C VAL A 24 -22.22 3.60 1.99
N PRO A 25 -21.20 4.27 1.43
CA PRO A 25 -20.11 4.82 2.22
C PRO A 25 -20.63 5.77 3.30
N SER A 26 -20.09 5.69 4.51
CA SER A 26 -20.46 6.61 5.59
C SER A 26 -20.00 8.03 5.30
N ARG A 27 -20.66 9.02 5.90
CA ARG A 27 -20.25 10.43 5.77
C ARG A 27 -18.84 10.67 6.28
N LYS A 28 -18.39 9.93 7.30
CA LYS A 28 -16.99 9.96 7.77
C LYS A 28 -16.03 9.40 6.73
N TYR A 29 -16.43 8.39 5.97
CA TYR A 29 -15.64 7.87 4.85
C TYR A 29 -15.51 8.91 3.73
N VAL A 30 -16.62 9.52 3.30
CA VAL A 30 -16.65 10.46 2.17
C VAL A 30 -16.05 11.83 2.50
N GLN A 31 -16.30 12.36 3.71
CA GLN A 31 -15.96 13.75 4.07
C GLN A 31 -14.97 13.86 5.23
N GLY A 32 -14.68 12.75 5.90
CA GLY A 32 -14.01 12.74 7.21
C GLY A 32 -12.55 12.34 7.18
N GLY A 33 -11.89 12.28 6.03
CA GLY A 33 -10.46 11.96 5.96
C GLY A 33 -10.13 10.47 5.96
N ILE A 34 -11.13 9.57 6.08
CA ILE A 34 -10.85 8.13 6.22
C ILE A 34 -10.35 7.54 4.89
N HIS A 35 -10.87 8.00 3.75
CA HIS A 35 -10.39 7.50 2.45
C HIS A 35 -8.96 7.97 2.20
N GLU A 36 -8.63 9.21 2.56
CA GLU A 36 -7.26 9.74 2.50
C GLU A 36 -6.34 8.98 3.47
N ALA A 37 -6.76 8.74 4.71
CA ALA A 37 -5.95 7.99 5.67
C ALA A 37 -5.72 6.52 5.25
N ILE A 38 -6.70 5.89 4.59
CA ILE A 38 -6.52 4.55 4.01
C ILE A 38 -5.54 4.62 2.85
N MET A 39 -5.68 5.59 1.94
CA MET A 39 -4.74 5.76 0.82
C MET A 39 -3.32 6.03 1.32
N ASP A 40 -3.14 6.91 2.31
CA ASP A 40 -1.83 7.20 2.91
C ASP A 40 -1.21 5.95 3.56
N TYR A 41 -2.01 5.15 4.24
CA TYR A 41 -1.55 3.90 4.84
C TYR A 41 -1.22 2.84 3.77
N GLU A 42 -2.08 2.69 2.77
CA GLU A 42 -1.88 1.80 1.64
C GLU A 42 -0.60 2.19 0.89
N ASP A 43 -0.37 3.46 0.61
CA ASP A 43 0.84 3.97 -0.02
C ASP A 43 2.08 3.64 0.83
N MET A 44 2.07 3.94 2.14
CA MET A 44 3.23 3.65 3.01
C MET A 44 3.56 2.15 3.09
N VAL A 45 2.55 1.29 3.25
CA VAL A 45 2.74 -0.16 3.37
C VAL A 45 3.08 -0.79 2.03
N PHE A 46 2.37 -0.41 0.97
CA PHE A 46 2.60 -0.92 -0.38
C PHE A 46 3.97 -0.52 -0.89
N TYR A 47 4.37 0.75 -0.71
CA TYR A 47 5.71 1.22 -1.07
C TYR A 47 6.80 0.48 -0.29
N GLY A 48 6.59 0.21 1.01
CA GLY A 48 7.50 -0.60 1.81
C GLY A 48 7.72 -2.00 1.23
N ILE A 49 6.62 -2.72 0.97
CA ILE A 49 6.68 -4.08 0.41
C ILE A 49 7.33 -4.07 -0.98
N LEU A 50 6.91 -3.16 -1.85
CA LEU A 50 7.43 -3.09 -3.21
C LEU A 50 8.91 -2.70 -3.25
N ALA A 51 9.34 -1.75 -2.40
CA ALA A 51 10.73 -1.33 -2.29
C ALA A 51 11.61 -2.50 -1.85
N GLU A 52 11.14 -3.30 -0.88
CA GLU A 52 11.84 -4.51 -0.43
C GLU A 52 11.96 -5.56 -1.55
N GLU A 53 10.87 -5.88 -2.24
CA GLU A 53 10.88 -6.85 -3.34
C GLU A 53 11.80 -6.43 -4.49
N LEU A 54 11.76 -5.15 -4.89
CA LEU A 54 12.66 -4.63 -5.94
C LEU A 54 14.12 -4.62 -5.48
N ALA A 55 14.38 -4.23 -4.23
CA ALA A 55 15.73 -4.25 -3.66
C ALA A 55 16.31 -5.68 -3.65
N ARG A 56 15.53 -6.66 -3.21
CA ARG A 56 15.90 -8.08 -3.22
C ARG A 56 16.19 -8.59 -4.63
N ARG A 57 15.32 -8.25 -5.58
CA ARG A 57 15.48 -8.64 -6.99
C ARG A 57 16.75 -8.06 -7.60
N ASP A 58 17.03 -6.77 -7.35
CA ASP A 58 18.21 -6.08 -7.87
C ASP A 58 19.52 -6.60 -7.28
N LEU A 59 19.49 -7.06 -6.02
CA LEU A 59 20.64 -7.66 -5.36
C LEU A 59 20.81 -9.15 -5.73
N HIS A 60 19.89 -9.72 -6.51
CA HIS A 60 19.85 -11.15 -6.87
C HIS A 60 19.93 -12.09 -5.66
N ASP A 61 19.57 -11.59 -4.49
CA ASP A 61 19.97 -12.22 -3.24
C ASP A 61 18.87 -13.15 -2.73
N HIS A 62 19.16 -14.44 -2.79
CA HIS A 62 18.28 -15.49 -2.25
C HIS A 62 18.59 -15.79 -0.77
N ASP A 63 19.64 -15.20 -0.17
CA ASP A 63 19.97 -15.39 1.25
C ASP A 63 20.74 -14.16 1.77
N ILE A 64 20.03 -13.18 2.32
CA ILE A 64 20.65 -11.95 2.84
C ILE A 64 21.33 -12.25 4.19
N ASP A 65 22.66 -12.27 4.24
CA ASP A 65 23.44 -12.29 5.47
C ASP A 65 24.34 -11.05 5.66
N GLY A 66 24.44 -10.60 6.92
CA GLY A 66 25.41 -9.59 7.39
C GLY A 66 25.50 -8.32 6.54
N ALA A 67 26.55 -8.23 5.71
CA ALA A 67 26.89 -7.05 4.91
C ALA A 67 25.86 -6.76 3.80
N ASP A 68 25.16 -7.78 3.30
CA ASP A 68 24.09 -7.62 2.31
C ASP A 68 22.84 -6.96 2.91
N SER A 69 22.70 -6.99 4.24
CA SER A 69 21.63 -6.27 4.96
C SER A 69 21.77 -4.75 4.86
N GLU A 70 23.00 -4.22 4.93
CA GLU A 70 23.22 -2.76 4.81
C GLU A 70 22.98 -2.28 3.36
N LEU A 71 23.39 -3.08 2.37
CA LEU A 71 23.09 -2.81 0.96
C LEU A 71 21.60 -2.93 0.64
N LEU A 72 20.91 -3.91 1.23
CA LEU A 72 19.46 -4.05 1.12
C LEU A 72 18.75 -2.82 1.68
N VAL A 73 19.08 -2.40 2.90
CA VAL A 73 18.48 -1.22 3.53
C VAL A 73 18.66 0.01 2.64
N ARG A 74 19.86 0.22 2.11
CA ARG A 74 20.12 1.35 1.21
C ARG A 74 19.30 1.28 -0.07
N LYS A 75 19.15 0.09 -0.66
CA LYS A 75 18.31 -0.12 -1.86
C LYS A 75 16.83 0.14 -1.58
N ILE A 76 16.33 -0.28 -0.42
CA ILE A 76 14.97 0.01 0.02
C ILE A 76 14.77 1.52 0.17
N GLU A 77 15.71 2.23 0.80
CA GLU A 77 15.65 3.70 0.93
C GLU A 77 15.70 4.43 -0.41
N GLU A 78 16.51 3.96 -1.37
CA GLU A 78 16.54 4.46 -2.75
C GLU A 78 15.15 4.36 -3.40
N TYR A 79 14.49 3.20 -3.29
CA TYR A 79 13.15 2.98 -3.85
C TYR A 79 12.06 3.77 -3.13
N LEU A 80 12.07 3.82 -1.79
CA LEU A 80 11.10 4.61 -1.01
C LEU A 80 11.19 6.11 -1.34
N THR A 81 12.41 6.62 -1.54
CA THR A 81 12.64 8.00 -1.96
C THR A 81 12.03 8.27 -3.34
N GLU A 82 12.23 7.36 -4.29
CA GLU A 82 11.66 7.48 -5.63
C GLU A 82 10.12 7.43 -5.60
N PHE A 83 9.54 6.49 -4.84
CA PHE A 83 8.09 6.36 -4.71
C PHE A 83 7.45 7.57 -4.05
N SER A 84 8.11 8.16 -3.04
CA SER A 84 7.61 9.37 -2.38
C SER A 84 7.62 10.60 -3.31
N ALA A 85 8.57 10.66 -4.25
CA ALA A 85 8.72 11.80 -5.16
C ALA A 85 7.84 11.67 -6.42
N ASN A 86 7.77 10.46 -6.99
CA ASN A 86 7.22 10.24 -8.33
C ASN A 86 6.09 9.18 -8.35
N GLY A 87 5.70 8.65 -7.18
CA GLY A 87 4.78 7.52 -7.11
C GLY A 87 5.33 6.29 -7.84
N LEU A 88 4.47 5.59 -8.57
CA LEU A 88 4.84 4.39 -9.34
C LEU A 88 5.07 4.66 -10.84
N GLU A 89 5.08 5.93 -11.26
CA GLU A 89 5.04 6.31 -12.69
C GLU A 89 6.24 5.81 -13.49
N ASN A 90 7.40 5.70 -12.85
CA ASN A 90 8.66 5.32 -13.50
C ASN A 90 9.03 3.83 -13.31
N ILE A 91 8.14 3.02 -12.74
CA ILE A 91 8.45 1.63 -12.43
C ILE A 91 8.27 0.74 -13.66
N SER A 92 9.34 0.02 -14.01
CA SER A 92 9.30 -1.05 -15.00
C SER A 92 9.35 -2.41 -14.32
N VAL A 93 8.20 -3.10 -14.28
CA VAL A 93 8.10 -4.51 -13.89
C VAL A 93 8.23 -5.39 -15.12
N ASN A 94 9.46 -5.64 -15.56
CA ASN A 94 9.72 -6.64 -16.59
C ASN A 94 9.60 -8.04 -15.96
N GLY A 95 8.50 -8.75 -16.24
CA GLY A 95 8.29 -10.16 -15.89
C GLY A 95 7.36 -10.38 -14.69
N LEU A 96 6.10 -10.73 -15.01
CA LEU A 96 5.30 -11.73 -14.29
C LEU A 96 5.19 -12.96 -15.18
#